data_AF-Q7YHX7-F1
#
_entry.id   AF-Q7YHX7-F1
#
_cell.length_a   1.000
_cell.length_b   1.000
_cell.length_c   1.000
_cell.angle_alpha   90.00
_cell.angle_beta   90.00
_cell.angle_gamma   90.00
#
_symmetry.space_group_name_H-M   'P 1'
#
loop_
_entity.id
_entity.type
_entity.pdbx_description
1 polymer ?
#
loop_
_entity_poly.entity_id
_entity_poly.type
_entity_poly.pdbx_seq_one_letter_code
_entity_poly.pdbx_strand_id
1 'polypeptide(L)'
;AHLGWMLIIVQFSPSLTLLALMTYLVMTTSTFLIFNFNNSKSINGLATSWAKAPLITALAPLLLLALGGLPPMTGFLPKWLILQELTKQQLP
;
A
#
# COMPACT_ATOMS: atom_id res chain seq x y z
N ALA A 1 -5.29 -7.61 4.89
CA ALA A 1 -5.07 -7.89 3.45
C ALA A 1 -3.58 -8.06 3.12
N HIS A 2 -2.72 -7.07 3.35
CA HIS A 2 -1.29 -7.13 2.97
C HIS A 2 -0.51 -8.30 3.59
N LEU A 3 -0.70 -8.57 4.89
CA LEU A 3 -0.08 -9.72 5.55
C LEU A 3 -0.52 -11.07 4.96
N GLY A 4 -1.73 -11.17 4.42
CA GLY A 4 -2.20 -12.40 3.77
C GLY A 4 -1.37 -12.73 2.53
N TRP A 5 -1.05 -11.72 1.70
CA TRP A 5 -0.13 -11.88 0.58
C TRP A 5 1.28 -12.28 1.02
N MET A 6 1.77 -11.71 2.13
CA MET A 6 3.09 -12.07 2.67
C MET A 6 3.13 -13.52 3.17
N LEU A 7 2.09 -13.98 3.87
CA LEU A 7 2.03 -15.36 4.38
C LEU A 7 2.08 -16.39 3.25
N ILE A 8 1.41 -16.13 2.12
CA ILE A 8 1.40 -17.04 0.97
C ILE A 8 2.81 -17.19 0.38
N ILE A 9 3.56 -16.08 0.23
CA ILE A 9 4.85 -16.10 -0.46
C ILE A 9 6.04 -16.46 0.46
N VAL A 10 5.90 -16.39 1.79
CA VAL A 10 6.97 -16.70 2.77
C VAL A 10 7.59 -18.08 2.51
N GLN A 11 6.76 -19.07 2.17
CA GLN A 11 7.21 -20.44 1.94
C GLN A 11 8.00 -20.63 0.65
N PHE A 12 7.74 -19.80 -0.37
CA PHE A 12 8.35 -19.93 -1.70
C PHE A 12 9.57 -19.02 -1.85
N SER A 13 9.48 -17.76 -1.42
CA SER A 13 10.58 -16.80 -1.53
C SER A 13 10.57 -15.77 -0.40
N PRO A 14 11.45 -15.92 0.62
CA PRO A 14 11.56 -14.96 1.71
C PRO A 14 12.07 -13.58 1.26
N SER A 15 12.73 -13.49 0.10
CA SER A 15 13.17 -12.21 -0.48
C SER A 15 12.00 -11.34 -0.96
N LEU A 16 10.99 -11.93 -1.62
CA LEU A 16 9.79 -11.21 -2.05
C LEU A 16 8.94 -10.75 -0.87
N THR A 17 8.96 -11.49 0.23
CA THR A 17 8.20 -11.12 1.44
C THR A 17 8.80 -9.90 2.11
N LEU A 18 10.14 -9.81 2.16
CA LEU A 18 10.84 -8.63 2.65
C LEU A 18 10.55 -7.41 1.77
N LEU A 19 10.55 -7.57 0.44
CA LEU A 19 10.20 -6.48 -0.49
C LEU A 19 8.75 -5.99 -0.26
N ALA A 20 7.80 -6.92 -0.12
CA ALA A 20 6.42 -6.60 0.20
C ALA A 20 6.31 -5.87 1.55
N LEU A 21 7.02 -6.34 2.58
CA LEU A 21 7.03 -5.71 3.89
C LEU A 21 7.53 -4.26 3.82
N MET A 22 8.67 -4.02 3.17
CA MET A 22 9.26 -2.67 3.06
C MET A 22 8.34 -1.72 2.30
N THR A 23 7.76 -2.15 1.18
CA THR A 23 6.83 -1.33 0.39
C THR A 23 5.57 -0.98 1.18
N TYR A 24 4.96 -1.94 1.88
CA TYR A 24 3.78 -1.67 2.70
C TYR A 24 4.09 -0.81 3.92
N LEU A 25 5.26 -0.95 4.54
CA LEU A 25 5.69 -0.11 5.66
C LEU A 25 5.84 1.35 5.23
N VAL A 26 6.49 1.61 4.08
CA VAL A 26 6.63 2.97 3.53
C VAL A 26 5.26 3.58 3.17
N MET A 27 4.37 2.83 2.55
CA MET A 27 3.04 3.36 2.17
C MET A 27 2.17 3.64 3.40
N THR A 28 2.13 2.73 4.37
CA THR A 28 1.33 2.92 5.59
C THR A 28 1.84 4.09 6.42
N THR A 29 3.15 4.20 6.64
CA THR A 29 3.75 5.35 7.34
C THR A 29 3.44 6.67 6.62
N SER A 30 3.53 6.70 5.29
CA SER A 30 3.14 7.89 4.50
C SER A 30 1.67 8.28 4.70
N THR A 31 0.74 7.32 4.69
CA THR A 31 -0.68 7.61 4.95
C THR A 31 -0.94 8.13 6.37
N PHE A 32 -0.28 7.54 7.37
CA PHE A 32 -0.39 8.01 8.76
C PHE A 32 0.19 9.42 8.93
N LEU A 33 1.29 9.74 8.24
CA LEU A 33 1.87 11.08 8.26
C LEU A 33 0.90 12.13 7.71
N ILE A 34 0.18 11.82 6.61
CA ILE A 34 -0.81 12.73 6.05
C ILE A 34 -2.00 12.94 7.01
N PHE A 35 -2.47 11.87 7.65
CA PHE A 35 -3.56 11.98 8.62
C PHE A 35 -3.15 12.79 9.85
N ASN A 36 -1.92 12.61 10.32
CA ASN A 36 -1.36 13.38 11.42
C ASN A 36 -1.20 14.86 11.04
N PHE A 37 -0.66 15.16 9.86
CA PHE A 37 -0.49 16.54 9.38
C PHE A 37 -1.83 17.28 9.28
N ASN A 38 -2.87 16.59 8.79
CA ASN A 38 -4.21 17.14 8.68
C ASN A 38 -5.02 17.08 9.99
N ASN A 39 -4.47 16.50 11.07
CA ASN A 39 -5.16 16.23 12.34
C ASN A 39 -6.56 15.59 12.16
N SER A 40 -6.70 14.72 11.15
CA SER A 40 -7.99 14.14 10.79
C SER A 40 -8.07 12.67 11.15
N LYS A 41 -9.12 12.31 11.90
CA LYS A 41 -9.45 10.93 12.29
C LYS A 41 -10.79 10.46 11.72
N SER A 42 -11.53 11.33 11.05
CA SER A 42 -12.85 11.05 10.49
C SER A 42 -12.89 11.38 9.00
N ILE A 43 -13.82 10.76 8.27
CA ILE A 43 -13.96 10.99 6.83
C ILE A 43 -14.29 12.46 6.52
N ASN A 44 -15.14 13.10 7.34
CA ASN A 44 -15.48 14.52 7.20
C ASN A 44 -14.28 15.43 7.48
N GLY A 45 -13.43 15.08 8.45
CA GLY A 45 -12.20 15.82 8.74
C GLY A 45 -11.21 15.74 7.57
N LEU A 46 -11.13 14.59 6.91
CA LEU A 46 -10.30 14.41 5.71
C LEU A 46 -10.88 15.20 4.53
N ALA A 47 -12.20 15.13 4.32
CA ALA A 47 -12.87 15.83 3.23
C ALA A 47 -12.75 17.36 3.34
N THR A 48 -12.69 17.93 4.55
CA THR A 48 -12.58 19.38 4.77
C THR A 48 -11.14 19.89 4.79
N SER A 49 -10.14 19.01 4.83
CA SER A 49 -8.72 19.39 4.86
C SER A 49 -8.21 20.04 3.57
N TRP A 50 -8.93 19.88 2.45
CA TRP A 50 -8.55 20.45 1.14
C TRP A 50 -8.44 21.97 1.17
N ALA A 51 -9.26 22.63 2.00
CA ALA A 51 -9.26 24.08 2.15
C ALA A 51 -8.04 24.59 2.95
N LYS A 52 -7.41 23.73 3.78
CA LYS A 52 -6.24 24.09 4.60
C LYS A 52 -4.93 23.76 3.91
N ALA A 53 -4.84 22.60 3.27
CA ALA A 53 -3.59 22.08 2.70
C ALA A 53 -3.86 21.31 1.39
N PRO A 54 -4.25 22.00 0.30
CA PRO A 54 -4.72 21.36 -0.94
C PRO A 54 -3.72 20.37 -1.52
N LEU A 55 -2.42 20.70 -1.48
CA LEU A 55 -1.36 19.87 -2.04
C LEU A 55 -1.21 18.52 -1.30
N ILE A 56 -1.24 18.54 0.04
CA ILE A 56 -1.11 17.33 0.86
C ILE A 56 -2.37 16.49 0.78
N THR A 57 -3.54 17.13 0.70
CA THR A 57 -4.80 16.42 0.52
C THR A 57 -4.95 15.75 -0.83
N ALA A 58 -4.34 16.30 -1.89
CA ALA A 58 -4.31 15.66 -3.19
C ALA A 58 -3.49 14.35 -3.18
N LEU A 59 -2.48 14.24 -2.30
CA LEU A 59 -1.67 13.02 -2.16
C LEU A 59 -2.40 11.89 -1.42
N ALA A 60 -3.35 12.21 -0.54
CA ALA A 60 -4.11 11.23 0.23
C ALA A 60 -4.80 10.16 -0.66
N PRO A 61 -5.60 10.51 -1.68
CA PRO A 61 -6.21 9.50 -2.55
C PRO A 61 -5.19 8.72 -3.37
N LEU A 62 -4.07 9.32 -3.80
CA LEU A 62 -3.02 8.59 -4.54
C LEU A 62 -2.40 7.48 -3.67
N LEU A 63 -2.12 7.76 -2.41
CA LEU A 63 -1.55 6.76 -1.49
C LEU A 63 -2.56 5.67 -1.11
N LEU A 64 -3.83 6.03 -0.95
CA LEU A 64 -4.89 5.03 -0.75
C LEU A 64 -5.04 4.12 -1.97
N LEU A 65 -4.92 4.67 -3.19
CA LEU A 65 -4.93 3.89 -4.43
C LEU A 65 -3.69 2.98 -4.54
N ALA A 66 -2.53 3.46 -4.09
CA ALA A 66 -1.31 2.66 -4.02
C ALA A 66 -1.45 1.48 -3.05
N LEU A 67 -2.07 1.68 -1.88
CA LEU A 67 -2.42 0.57 -0.96
C LEU A 67 -3.44 -0.41 -1.57
N GLY A 68 -4.39 0.11 -2.36
CA GLY A 68 -5.29 -0.71 -3.18
C GLY A 68 -4.55 -1.62 -4.17
N GLY A 69 -3.36 -1.20 -4.62
CA GLY A 69 -2.53 -1.94 -5.56
C GLY A 69 -3.07 -1.88 -6.98
N LEU A 70 -3.46 -0.70 -7.45
CA LEU A 70 -3.83 -0.51 -8.85
C LEU A 70 -2.59 -0.38 -9.75
N PRO A 71 -2.64 -0.90 -10.99
CA PRO A 71 -1.62 -0.68 -12.02
C PRO A 71 -1.73 0.76 -12.53
N PRO A 72 -1.03 1.73 -11.91
CA PRO A 72 0.37 2.09 -12.21
C PRO A 72 1.20 2.41 -10.95
N MET A 73 0.67 2.10 -9.76
CA MET A 73 1.25 2.49 -8.48
C MET A 73 2.25 1.46 -7.94
N THR A 74 3.16 1.91 -7.08
CA THR A 74 4.21 1.05 -6.48
C THR A 74 3.68 -0.10 -5.65
N GLY A 75 2.49 0.03 -5.04
CA GLY A 75 1.86 -1.04 -4.27
C GLY A 75 1.31 -2.21 -5.11
N PHE A 76 1.26 -2.07 -6.43
CA PHE A 76 0.95 -3.17 -7.34
C PHE A 76 2.13 -4.13 -7.53
N LEU A 77 3.36 -3.60 -7.52
CA LEU A 77 4.60 -4.35 -7.75
C LEU A 77 4.72 -5.62 -6.89
N PRO A 78 4.60 -5.57 -5.54
CA PRO A 78 4.73 -6.77 -4.72
C PRO A 78 3.65 -7.80 -5.01
N LYS A 79 2.39 -7.38 -5.24
CA LYS A 79 1.29 -8.31 -5.57
C LYS A 79 1.53 -9.01 -6.91
N TRP A 80 1.99 -8.25 -7.90
CA TRP A 80 2.27 -8.78 -9.23
C TRP A 80 3.44 -9.77 -9.22
N LEU A 81 4.53 -9.45 -8.53
CA LEU A 81 5.67 -10.37 -8.39
C LEU A 81 5.28 -11.65 -7.62
N ILE A 82 4.47 -11.53 -6.57
CA ILE A 82 3.96 -12.70 -5.84
C ILE A 82 3.13 -13.59 -6.77
N LEU A 83 2.23 -13.01 -7.57
CA LEU A 83 1.44 -13.77 -8.54
C LEU A 83 2.32 -14.46 -9.58
N GLN A 84 3.32 -13.76 -10.12
CA GLN A 84 4.25 -14.33 -11.06
C GLN A 84 5.01 -15.52 -10.44
N GLU A 85 5.45 -15.38 -9.20
CA GLU A 85 6.16 -16.47 -8.53
C GLU A 85 5.25 -17.66 -8.25
N LEU A 86 4.01 -17.43 -7.83
CA LEU A 86 3.02 -18.49 -7.63
C LEU A 86 2.72 -19.25 -8.93
N THR A 87 2.63 -18.57 -10.08
CA THR A 87 2.41 -19.26 -11.37
C THR A 87 3.59 -20.14 -11.80
N LYS A 88 4.81 -19.85 -11.34
CA LYS A 88 5.99 -20.68 -11.63
C LYS A 88 6.01 -21.97 -10.82
N GLN A 89 5.37 -22.00 -9.66
CA GLN A 89 5.43 -23.15 -8.75
C GLN A 89 4.65 -24.36 -9.26
N GLN A 90 3.92 -24.25 -10.39
CA GLN A 90 3.15 -25.33 -11.02
C GLN A 90 2.40 -26.20 -9.99
N LEU A 91 1.79 -25.54 -9.00
CA LEU A 91 0.92 -26.21 -8.04
C LEU A 91 -0.25 -26.82 -8.84
N PRO A 92 -0.66 -28.07 -8.54
CA PRO A 92 -1.78 -28.71 -9.24
C PRO A 92 -3.08 -27.92 -9.14
#